data_AF-A0A927BCA6-F1
#
_entry.id   AF-A0A927BCA6-F1
#
_cell.length_a   1.000
_cell.length_b   1.000
_cell.length_c   1.000
_cell.angle_alpha   90.00
_cell.angle_beta   90.00
_cell.angle_gamma   90.00
#
_symmetry.space_group_name_H-M   'P 1'
#
loop_
_entity.id
_entity.type
_entity.pdbx_description
1 polymer ?
#
loop_
_entity_poly.entity_id
_entity_poly.type
_entity_poly.pdbx_seq_one_letter_code
_entity_poly.pdbx_strand_id
1 'polypeptide(L)'
;MSTEKLALKVNEDYMFIDLAYIEDFPLKSSMYANCDWLKIREELFPYSYNPFAIVRPTSSSYNLSKITCIGGGEIVPNDLSQFCSDSGLIMVIPLNKVMQFAGSVDEIRFINYLQNPHLEDYVPNFLGQYNDEIKYFFTSDINDLFGGGFFQIYNI
;
A
#
# COMPACT_ATOMS: atom_id res chain seq x y z
N MET A 1 -19.30 -4.99 6.87
CA MET A 1 -18.27 -5.49 5.92
C MET A 1 -18.51 -4.83 4.58
N SER A 2 -17.61 -3.95 4.17
CA SER A 2 -17.69 -3.25 2.90
C SER A 2 -17.70 -4.24 1.72
N THR A 3 -18.45 -3.91 0.68
CA THR A 3 -18.47 -4.65 -0.60
C THR A 3 -17.66 -3.93 -1.66
N GLU A 4 -16.83 -2.98 -1.25
CA GLU A 4 -16.04 -2.16 -2.14
C GLU A 4 -15.06 -3.00 -2.94
N LYS A 5 -14.98 -2.67 -4.23
CA LYS A 5 -14.22 -3.42 -5.20
C LYS A 5 -13.27 -2.49 -5.92
N LEU A 6 -12.00 -2.87 -5.92
CA LEU A 6 -10.98 -2.20 -6.71
C LEU A 6 -10.96 -2.79 -8.12
N ALA A 7 -10.98 -1.92 -9.12
CA ALA A 7 -10.77 -2.32 -10.50
C ALA A 7 -9.26 -2.53 -10.73
N LEU A 8 -8.82 -3.79 -10.69
CA LEU A 8 -7.43 -4.19 -10.90
C LEU A 8 -7.30 -5.03 -12.19
N LYS A 9 -6.12 -5.06 -12.80
CA LYS A 9 -5.87 -5.91 -13.97
C LYS A 9 -5.48 -7.32 -13.51
N VAL A 10 -6.12 -8.32 -14.10
CA VAL A 10 -5.83 -9.74 -13.80
C VAL A 10 -4.41 -10.08 -14.23
N ASN A 11 -3.70 -10.88 -13.43
CA ASN A 11 -2.32 -11.30 -13.69
C ASN A 11 -1.29 -10.16 -13.74
N GLU A 12 -1.57 -9.00 -13.16
CA GLU A 12 -0.59 -7.95 -12.90
C GLU A 12 -0.31 -7.90 -11.40
N ASP A 13 0.94 -7.71 -11.00
CA ASP A 13 1.27 -7.64 -9.57
C ASP A 13 1.03 -6.22 -9.07
N TYR A 14 0.42 -6.10 -7.89
CA TYR A 14 0.12 -4.84 -7.22
C TYR A 14 0.76 -4.81 -5.83
N MET A 15 1.31 -3.65 -5.47
CA MET A 15 1.73 -3.35 -4.12
C MET A 15 0.58 -2.69 -3.36
N PHE A 16 0.27 -3.23 -2.19
CA PHE A 16 -0.64 -2.64 -1.19
C PHE A 16 0.24 -2.05 -0.10
N ILE A 17 0.22 -0.73 0.09
CA ILE A 17 1.16 -0.05 0.97
C ILE A 17 0.49 1.15 1.63
N ASP A 18 0.80 1.39 2.90
CA ASP A 18 0.40 2.63 3.56
C ASP A 18 1.00 3.82 2.81
N LEU A 19 0.20 4.87 2.59
CA LEU A 19 0.69 6.09 1.99
C LEU A 19 2.01 6.53 2.65
N ALA A 20 2.09 6.52 3.98
CA ALA A 20 3.23 7.00 4.76
C ALA A 20 4.58 6.36 4.39
N TYR A 21 4.60 5.12 3.89
CA TYR A 21 5.84 4.40 3.57
C TYR A 21 6.35 4.62 2.15
N ILE A 22 5.68 5.45 1.36
CA ILE A 22 6.03 5.64 -0.05
C ILE A 22 7.28 6.50 -0.22
N GLU A 23 7.46 7.48 0.66
CA GLU A 23 8.64 8.35 0.63
C GLU A 23 9.94 7.60 0.93
N ASP A 24 9.84 6.49 1.67
CA ASP A 24 10.98 5.64 2.02
C ASP A 24 11.56 4.88 0.81
N PHE A 25 10.89 4.88 -0.35
CA PHE A 25 11.47 4.37 -1.59
C PHE A 25 12.44 5.40 -2.19
N PRO A 26 13.77 5.22 -2.10
CA PRO A 26 14.72 6.19 -2.59
C PRO A 26 14.56 6.45 -4.09
N LEU A 27 14.68 7.73 -4.43
CA LEU A 27 14.52 8.28 -5.78
C LEU A 27 15.40 7.61 -6.86
N LYS A 28 16.52 6.98 -6.52
CA LYS A 28 17.37 6.20 -7.45
C LYS A 28 18.20 5.18 -6.67
N SER A 29 17.83 3.91 -6.74
CA SER A 29 18.71 2.83 -6.25
C SER A 29 18.85 1.72 -7.28
N SER A 30 20.09 1.28 -7.51
CA SER A 30 20.41 0.07 -8.28
C SER A 30 19.88 -1.21 -7.61
N MET A 31 19.33 -1.14 -6.39
CA MET A 31 18.73 -2.25 -5.65
C MET A 31 17.53 -2.87 -6.37
N TYR A 32 16.85 -2.11 -7.24
CA TYR A 32 15.62 -2.57 -7.91
C TYR A 32 15.85 -3.37 -9.19
N ALA A 33 17.09 -3.57 -9.63
CA ALA A 33 17.39 -4.24 -10.91
C ALA A 33 16.83 -5.68 -11.00
N ASN A 34 16.63 -6.34 -9.85
CA ASN A 34 16.09 -7.69 -9.77
C ASN A 34 14.65 -7.74 -9.20
N CYS A 35 14.08 -6.61 -8.76
CA CYS A 35 12.76 -6.53 -8.12
C CYS A 35 12.51 -7.59 -7.02
N ASP A 36 13.51 -7.90 -6.20
CA ASP A 36 13.34 -8.80 -5.04
C ASP A 36 12.70 -8.00 -3.90
N TRP A 37 11.37 -8.08 -3.83
CA TRP A 37 10.59 -7.27 -2.89
C TRP A 37 10.76 -7.67 -1.43
N LEU A 38 11.21 -8.89 -1.14
CA LEU A 38 11.57 -9.27 0.22
C LEU A 38 12.83 -8.53 0.65
N LYS A 39 13.86 -8.57 -0.19
CA LYS A 39 15.10 -7.84 0.06
C LYS A 39 14.88 -6.33 0.16
N ILE A 40 14.01 -5.77 -0.68
CA ILE A 40 13.64 -4.34 -0.62
C ILE A 40 12.99 -4.00 0.73
N ARG A 41 12.13 -4.87 1.29
CA ARG A 41 11.57 -4.65 2.64
C ARG A 41 12.65 -4.58 3.69
N GLU A 42 13.55 -5.56 3.69
CA GLU A 42 14.61 -5.67 4.68
C GLU A 42 15.58 -4.47 4.62
N GLU A 43 15.88 -3.97 3.42
CA GLU A 43 16.81 -2.86 3.22
C GLU A 43 16.17 -1.49 3.49
N LEU A 44 14.93 -1.24 3.06
CA LEU A 44 14.28 0.06 3.21
C LEU A 44 13.55 0.23 4.53
N PHE A 45 13.02 -0.85 5.09
CA PHE A 45 12.14 -0.81 6.26
C PHE A 45 12.64 -1.75 7.37
N PRO A 46 13.89 -1.60 7.85
CA PRO A 46 14.49 -2.53 8.81
C PRO A 46 13.77 -2.55 10.18
N TYR A 47 12.92 -1.58 10.44
CA TYR A 47 12.19 -1.43 11.71
C TYR A 47 10.65 -1.48 11.56
N SER A 48 10.13 -1.65 10.34
CA SER A 48 8.68 -1.71 10.10
C SER A 48 8.25 -3.14 9.82
N TYR A 49 7.20 -3.58 10.50
CA TYR A 49 6.66 -4.93 10.31
C TYR A 49 5.81 -4.99 9.04
N ASN A 50 6.33 -5.65 8.00
CA ASN A 50 5.61 -5.85 6.73
C ASN A 50 5.02 -4.53 6.20
N PRO A 51 5.84 -3.57 5.73
CA PRO A 51 5.40 -2.23 5.33
C PRO A 51 4.45 -2.20 4.12
N PHE A 52 4.45 -3.26 3.32
CA PHE A 52 3.53 -3.41 2.19
C PHE A 52 3.13 -4.87 2.05
N ALA A 53 2.22 -5.19 1.13
CA ALA A 53 1.88 -6.52 0.64
C ALA A 53 1.96 -6.55 -0.90
N ILE A 54 2.10 -7.74 -1.49
CA ILE A 54 2.07 -7.95 -2.93
C ILE A 54 0.96 -8.92 -3.29
N VAL A 55 0.12 -8.50 -4.24
CA VAL A 55 -1.04 -9.27 -4.69
C VAL A 55 -1.04 -9.39 -6.19
N ARG A 56 -1.27 -10.60 -6.69
CA ARG A 56 -1.60 -10.86 -8.09
C ARG A 56 -3.08 -11.25 -8.18
N PRO A 57 -3.98 -10.33 -8.56
CA PRO A 57 -5.40 -10.59 -8.53
C PRO A 57 -5.78 -11.56 -9.65
N THR A 58 -6.67 -12.50 -9.32
CA THR A 58 -7.26 -13.48 -10.25
C THR A 58 -8.58 -13.00 -10.85
N SER A 59 -9.09 -11.85 -10.40
CA SER A 59 -10.32 -11.20 -10.85
C SER A 59 -10.07 -9.71 -11.05
N SER A 60 -10.69 -9.13 -12.08
CA SER A 60 -10.57 -7.70 -12.35
C SER A 60 -11.33 -6.83 -11.36
N SER A 61 -12.22 -7.43 -10.59
CA SER A 61 -12.98 -6.78 -9.52
C SER A 61 -12.50 -7.34 -8.19
N TYR A 62 -11.42 -6.76 -7.67
CA TYR A 62 -10.76 -7.19 -6.45
C TYR A 62 -11.59 -6.77 -5.24
N ASN A 63 -12.02 -7.73 -4.43
CA ASN A 63 -12.89 -7.48 -3.27
C ASN A 63 -12.04 -7.22 -2.02
N LEU A 64 -12.25 -6.10 -1.35
CA LEU A 64 -11.56 -5.76 -0.10
C LEU A 64 -11.86 -6.73 1.04
N SER A 65 -12.95 -7.51 0.96
CA SER A 65 -13.25 -8.57 1.94
C SER A 65 -12.21 -9.69 1.98
N LYS A 66 -11.25 -9.72 1.05
CA LYS A 66 -10.09 -10.63 1.09
C LYS A 66 -9.01 -10.17 2.09
N ILE A 67 -9.14 -8.97 2.63
CA ILE A 67 -8.21 -8.37 3.58
C ILE A 67 -8.83 -8.47 4.98
N THR A 68 -8.04 -8.92 5.95
CA THR A 68 -8.49 -9.08 7.34
C THR A 68 -7.50 -8.39 8.27
N CYS A 69 -8.01 -7.68 9.28
CA CYS A 69 -7.20 -7.18 10.38
C CYS A 69 -6.70 -8.35 11.23
N ILE A 70 -5.40 -8.39 11.53
CA ILE A 70 -4.76 -9.40 12.37
C ILE A 70 -4.14 -8.76 13.62
N GLY A 71 -4.02 -9.55 14.69
CA GLY A 71 -3.35 -9.11 15.91
C GLY A 71 -1.83 -9.10 15.78
N GLY A 72 -1.14 -8.33 16.63
CA GLY A 72 0.32 -8.24 16.62
C GLY A 72 1.05 -9.59 16.84
N GLY A 73 0.39 -10.55 17.51
CA GLY A 73 0.92 -11.91 17.69
C GLY A 73 0.84 -12.81 16.46
N GLU A 74 0.14 -12.38 15.40
CA GLU A 74 -0.06 -13.12 14.15
C GLU A 74 0.85 -12.62 13.01
N ILE A 75 1.68 -11.61 13.30
CA ILE A 75 2.63 -11.05 12.33
C ILE A 75 3.71 -12.08 12.03
N VAL A 76 3.85 -12.43 10.76
CA VAL A 76 4.93 -13.27 10.25
C VAL A 76 5.92 -12.36 9.53
N PRO A 77 7.17 -12.22 10.03
CA PRO A 77 8.17 -11.40 9.37
C PRO A 77 8.36 -11.82 7.92
N ASN A 78 8.49 -10.83 7.02
CA ASN A 78 8.72 -11.05 5.60
C ASN A 78 7.59 -11.78 4.86
N ASP A 79 6.38 -11.83 5.40
CA ASP A 79 5.22 -12.34 4.68
C ASP A 79 4.72 -11.29 3.67
N LEU A 80 4.88 -11.57 2.37
CA LEU A 80 4.43 -10.68 1.30
C LEU A 80 2.90 -10.53 1.20
N SER A 81 2.14 -11.37 1.91
CA SER A 81 0.69 -11.28 1.99
C SER A 81 0.18 -10.45 3.18
N GLN A 82 1.08 -10.01 4.07
CA GLN A 82 0.75 -9.10 5.17
C GLN A 82 1.23 -7.68 4.88
N PHE A 83 0.51 -6.68 5.39
CA PHE A 83 0.95 -5.29 5.42
C PHE A 83 0.58 -4.60 6.74
N CYS A 84 1.30 -3.54 7.13
CA CYS A 84 0.93 -2.64 8.21
C CYS A 84 0.48 -1.27 7.69
N SER A 85 -0.24 -0.55 8.55
CA SER A 85 -0.71 0.80 8.28
C SER A 85 -0.59 1.67 9.53
N ASP A 86 -0.09 2.88 9.33
CA ASP A 86 0.05 3.95 10.33
C ASP A 86 -0.89 5.13 10.06
N SER A 87 -1.25 5.37 8.80
CA SER A 87 -2.16 6.45 8.39
C SER A 87 -3.59 5.99 8.18
N GLY A 88 -3.79 4.69 7.97
CA GLY A 88 -5.08 4.11 7.62
C GLY A 88 -5.40 4.25 6.13
N LEU A 89 -4.55 4.90 5.34
CA LEU A 89 -4.74 5.07 3.91
C LEU A 89 -3.81 4.13 3.15
N ILE A 90 -4.40 3.18 2.44
CA ILE A 90 -3.66 2.20 1.66
C ILE A 90 -3.72 2.58 0.19
N MET A 91 -2.55 2.68 -0.44
CA MET A 91 -2.43 2.75 -1.87
C MET A 91 -2.22 1.38 -2.48
N VAL A 92 -2.82 1.21 -3.66
CA VAL A 92 -2.71 0.01 -4.48
C VAL A 92 -2.12 0.42 -5.82
N ILE A 93 -0.84 0.11 -6.01
CA ILE A 93 -0.01 0.58 -7.12
C ILE A 93 0.47 -0.62 -7.94
N PRO A 94 0.37 -0.61 -9.27
CA PRO A 94 1.04 -1.61 -10.11
C PRO A 94 2.53 -1.70 -9.77
N LEU A 95 3.03 -2.91 -9.56
CA LEU A 95 4.37 -3.13 -9.01
C LEU A 95 5.49 -2.54 -9.90
N ASN A 96 5.27 -2.54 -11.22
CA ASN A 96 6.14 -1.92 -12.23
C ASN A 96 6.11 -0.37 -12.22
N LYS A 97 5.20 0.25 -11.47
CA LYS A 97 5.04 1.71 -11.34
C LYS A 97 5.50 2.27 -10.01
N VAL A 98 5.71 1.45 -8.99
CA VAL A 98 6.03 1.91 -7.62
C VAL A 98 7.22 2.87 -7.63
N MET A 99 8.31 2.53 -8.32
CA MET A 99 9.51 3.39 -8.37
C MET A 99 9.27 4.70 -9.13
N GLN A 100 8.50 4.64 -10.23
CA GLN A 100 8.14 5.83 -10.98
C GLN A 100 7.31 6.78 -10.11
N PHE A 101 6.36 6.22 -9.36
CA PHE A 101 5.49 6.97 -8.47
C PHE A 101 6.28 7.57 -7.29
N ALA A 102 7.03 6.75 -6.55
CA ALA A 102 7.86 7.23 -5.43
C ALA A 102 8.82 8.35 -5.88
N GLY A 103 9.44 8.20 -7.04
CA GLY A 103 10.31 9.24 -7.61
C GLY A 103 9.62 10.49 -8.13
N SER A 104 8.29 10.53 -8.14
CA SER A 104 7.50 11.71 -8.52
C SER A 104 6.84 12.43 -7.34
N VAL A 105 6.90 11.84 -6.14
CA VAL A 105 6.38 12.44 -4.92
C VAL A 105 7.30 13.59 -4.47
N ASP A 106 6.72 14.78 -4.34
CA ASP A 106 7.39 15.93 -3.70
C ASP A 106 7.31 15.73 -2.18
N GLU A 107 8.46 15.43 -1.56
CA GLU A 107 8.61 15.13 -0.13
C GLU A 107 7.98 16.18 0.79
N ILE A 108 8.18 17.47 0.47
CA ILE A 108 7.63 18.57 1.30
C ILE A 108 6.11 18.59 1.20
N ARG A 109 5.56 18.44 0.00
CA ARG A 109 4.10 18.36 -0.17
C ARG A 109 3.55 17.11 0.52
N PHE A 110 4.26 16.00 0.42
CA PHE A 110 3.89 14.71 0.98
C PHE A 110 3.78 14.73 2.51
N ILE A 111 4.79 15.27 3.20
CA ILE A 111 4.75 15.46 4.66
C ILE A 111 3.57 16.35 5.07
N ASN A 112 3.33 17.45 4.33
CA ASN A 112 2.18 18.32 4.60
C ASN A 112 0.83 17.60 4.41
N TYR A 113 0.75 16.63 3.48
CA TYR A 113 -0.45 15.81 3.32
C TYR A 113 -0.66 14.89 4.51
N LEU A 114 0.36 14.15 4.94
CA LEU A 114 0.25 13.23 6.07
C LEU A 114 -0.13 13.93 7.38
N GLN A 115 0.26 15.20 7.55
CA GLN A 115 -0.08 16.01 8.72
C GLN A 115 -1.47 16.66 8.62
N ASN A 116 -2.19 16.50 7.50
CA ASN A 116 -3.49 17.11 7.31
C ASN A 116 -4.59 16.32 8.04
N PRO A 117 -5.33 16.93 8.99
CA PRO A 117 -6.39 16.25 9.73
C PRO A 117 -7.60 15.84 8.84
N HIS A 118 -7.66 16.33 7.61
CA HIS A 118 -8.67 15.99 6.60
C HIS A 118 -8.06 15.26 5.41
N LEU A 119 -7.07 14.39 5.64
CA LEU A 119 -6.35 13.64 4.59
C LEU A 119 -7.31 13.08 3.51
N GLU A 120 -8.46 12.53 3.92
CA GLU A 120 -9.47 11.94 3.03
C GLU A 120 -9.99 12.88 1.94
N ASP A 121 -10.11 14.18 2.24
CA ASP A 121 -10.58 15.20 1.30
C ASP A 121 -9.50 15.56 0.25
N TYR A 122 -8.23 15.31 0.56
CA TYR A 122 -7.09 15.68 -0.28
C TYR A 122 -6.55 14.53 -1.13
N VAL A 123 -6.74 13.29 -0.68
CA VAL A 123 -6.27 12.08 -1.38
C VAL A 123 -6.75 11.98 -2.83
N PRO A 124 -8.02 12.25 -3.17
CA PRO A 124 -8.46 12.21 -4.56
C PRO A 124 -7.69 13.20 -5.46
N ASN A 125 -7.38 14.39 -4.94
CA ASN A 125 -6.62 15.40 -5.69
C ASN A 125 -5.15 15.01 -5.84
N PHE A 126 -4.53 14.50 -4.76
CA PHE A 126 -3.14 14.04 -4.79
C PHE A 126 -2.96 12.82 -5.71
N LEU A 127 -3.88 11.85 -5.67
CA LEU A 127 -3.78 10.64 -6.51
C LEU A 127 -4.26 10.87 -7.94
N GLY A 128 -5.20 11.80 -8.14
CA GLY A 128 -5.74 12.14 -9.45
C GLY A 128 -4.70 12.62 -10.46
N GLN A 129 -3.56 13.16 -9.99
CA GLN A 129 -2.45 13.55 -10.88
C GLN A 129 -1.69 12.37 -11.50
N TYR A 130 -1.95 11.14 -11.02
CA TYR A 130 -1.27 9.91 -11.46
C TYR A 130 -2.14 8.99 -12.32
N ASN A 131 -3.20 9.53 -12.95
CA ASN A 131 -4.04 8.90 -13.98
C ASN A 131 -4.57 7.50 -13.62
N ASP A 132 -5.65 7.37 -12.84
CA ASP A 132 -6.51 6.18 -12.60
C ASP A 132 -5.84 4.79 -12.35
N GLU A 133 -4.53 4.64 -12.48
CA GLU A 133 -3.78 3.39 -12.36
C GLU A 133 -3.50 3.08 -10.90
N ILE A 134 -3.40 4.12 -10.07
CA ILE A 134 -3.28 4.02 -8.62
C ILE A 134 -4.69 4.00 -8.03
N LYS A 135 -4.97 2.95 -7.25
CA LYS A 135 -6.18 2.87 -6.44
C LYS A 135 -5.82 3.13 -4.99
N TYR A 136 -6.83 3.41 -4.17
CA TYR A 136 -6.65 3.54 -2.74
C TYR A 136 -7.91 3.07 -2.03
N PHE A 137 -7.78 2.79 -0.74
CA PHE A 137 -8.89 2.55 0.18
C PHE A 137 -8.44 2.92 1.59
N PHE A 138 -9.38 3.13 2.50
CA PHE A 138 -9.09 3.32 3.91
C PHE A 138 -9.23 2.01 4.67
N THR A 139 -8.41 1.79 5.70
CA THR A 139 -8.52 0.61 6.55
C THR A 139 -9.89 0.51 7.21
N SER A 140 -10.57 1.65 7.41
CA SER A 140 -11.97 1.76 7.82
C SER A 140 -12.95 1.04 6.90
N ASP A 141 -12.61 0.87 5.62
CA ASP A 141 -13.43 0.14 4.65
C ASP A 141 -13.40 -1.38 4.93
N ILE A 142 -12.37 -1.88 5.61
CA ILE A 142 -12.19 -3.28 5.95
C ILE A 142 -12.66 -3.56 7.39
N ASN A 143 -12.29 -2.69 8.32
CA ASN A 143 -12.55 -2.82 9.75
C ASN A 143 -12.74 -1.43 10.36
N ASP A 144 -13.64 -1.26 11.33
CA ASP A 144 -13.99 0.03 11.94
C ASP A 144 -12.84 0.75 12.70
N LEU A 145 -11.62 0.21 12.64
CA LEU A 145 -10.42 0.81 13.21
C LEU A 145 -9.86 1.87 12.24
N PHE A 146 -10.01 3.13 12.65
CA PHE A 146 -9.37 4.27 11.99
C PHE A 146 -7.87 4.32 12.33
N GLY A 147 -7.04 4.48 11.30
CA GLY A 147 -5.67 4.96 11.44
C GLY A 147 -4.57 3.91 11.38
N GLY A 148 -4.70 2.72 11.98
CA GLY A 148 -3.59 1.77 11.88
C GLY A 148 -3.83 0.36 12.37
N GLY A 149 -2.92 -0.53 12.00
CA GLY A 149 -2.99 -1.95 12.32
C GLY A 149 -2.19 -2.84 11.39
N PHE A 150 -2.37 -4.14 11.57
CA PHE A 150 -1.77 -5.19 10.75
C PHE A 150 -2.86 -5.90 9.97
N PHE A 151 -2.57 -6.21 8.71
CA PHE A 151 -3.53 -6.76 7.79
C PHE A 151 -2.94 -7.96 7.05
N GLN A 152 -3.77 -8.96 6.82
CA GLN A 152 -3.48 -10.15 6.05
C GLN A 152 -4.36 -10.16 4.80
N ILE A 153 -3.76 -10.43 3.65
CA ILE A 153 -4.47 -10.64 2.39
C ILE A 153 -4.57 -12.14 2.13
N TYR A 154 -5.79 -12.63 1.93
CA TYR A 154 -6.04 -14.03 1.58
C TYR A 154 -6.27 -14.16 0.07
N ASN A 155 -5.35 -14.85 -0.61
CA ASN A 155 -5.49 -15.25 -2.00
C ASN A 155 -6.42 -16.49 -2.10
N ILE A 156 -7.72 -16.29 -1.85
CA ILE A 156 -8.77 -17.31 -2.07
C ILE A 156 -9.40 -17.11 -3.44
#